data_AF-A0A945NJA1-F1
#
_entry.id   AF-A0A945NJA1-F1
#
_cell.length_a   1.000
_cell.length_b   1.000
_cell.length_c   1.000
_cell.angle_alpha   90.00
_cell.angle_beta   90.00
_cell.angle_gamma   90.00
#
_symmetry.space_group_name_H-M   'P 1'
#
loop_
_entity.id
_entity.type
_entity.pdbx_description
1 polymer ?
#
loop_
_entity_poly.entity_id
_entity_poly.type
_entity_poly.pdbx_seq_one_letter_code
_entity_poly.pdbx_strand_id
1 'polypeptide(L)'
;MQAFDSDIIKSGLSEEKRWQVISYIKTFAQEFGDEELDPIKTGKLVKFPENLPPFSDELVAKGKAIFLKAKCWECHGKQGRGNGQKAFDRKDDWGFPIRIRNVTLPWKIKGGSKVDDIYMRFSTGINGTPMPSFAKALSNEDRWALANFIKSLQHKLTSNQVLQAKKVAGEVPTTPDDAAWKDAQPMDMRLTGQVVAAPRWQNPGVELVTVKASYNDKEIAFLLQWDDPFKDATHKLDKVFNPKDISKVGAYNSYVAANDMIPRALETYRDSVALQFPAKFIAGTKKPHFLRGNSSNPVNLWIWKADMAEKNKSGAEEAIARGYQQPARAQTKEQQQITAKSVWKDGQWSVVLKRSRMTEDSNDIQFKNGQFIPMSINAWDGSNGEHGLIMSLSTWHFVFLEAPTPMVIYIYALLAVFITGGLGFWLMKKAQASNA
;
A
#
# COMPACT_ATOMS: atom_id res chain seq x y z
N MET A 1 -13.00 5.83 16.85
CA MET A 1 -12.43 4.96 17.89
C MET A 1 -13.61 4.51 18.74
N GLN A 2 -14.11 3.30 18.54
CA GLN A 2 -15.05 2.67 19.47
C GLN A 2 -14.43 1.32 19.81
N ALA A 3 -14.26 1.11 21.10
CA ALA A 3 -13.68 -0.06 21.69
C ALA A 3 -14.53 -0.45 22.89
N PHE A 4 -14.52 -1.75 23.17
CA PHE A 4 -14.88 -2.40 24.44
C PHE A 4 -16.37 -2.64 24.69
N ASP A 5 -16.94 -3.57 23.93
CA ASP A 5 -17.89 -4.53 24.51
C ASP A 5 -17.57 -5.91 23.92
N SER A 6 -17.30 -6.91 24.76
CA SER A 6 -16.82 -8.24 24.34
C SER A 6 -17.91 -9.07 23.67
N ASP A 7 -19.18 -8.75 23.93
CA ASP A 7 -20.35 -9.49 23.43
C ASP A 7 -20.90 -8.88 22.13
N ILE A 8 -20.39 -7.70 21.76
CA ILE A 8 -20.70 -7.00 20.51
C ILE A 8 -19.49 -7.13 19.60
N ILE A 9 -19.54 -8.08 18.66
CA ILE A 9 -18.61 -8.04 17.51
C ILE A 9 -18.72 -6.63 16.88
N LYS A 10 -17.59 -6.09 16.40
CA LYS A 10 -17.39 -4.76 15.76
C LYS A 10 -18.46 -4.30 14.72
N SER A 11 -19.45 -5.12 14.38
CA SER A 11 -20.58 -4.84 13.48
C SER A 11 -21.77 -4.13 14.14
N GLY A 12 -21.83 -4.00 15.47
CA GLY A 12 -22.94 -3.29 16.15
C GLY A 12 -24.30 -4.02 16.15
N LEU A 13 -24.34 -5.32 15.84
CA LEU A 13 -25.54 -6.16 15.84
C LEU A 13 -25.36 -7.36 16.78
N SER A 14 -26.39 -7.69 17.56
CA SER A 14 -26.45 -8.93 18.36
C SER A 14 -26.52 -10.17 17.46
N GLU A 15 -26.25 -11.35 18.02
CA GLU A 15 -26.41 -12.62 17.31
C GLU A 15 -27.84 -12.84 16.79
N GLU A 16 -28.83 -12.60 17.63
CA GLU A 16 -30.24 -12.72 17.24
C GLU A 16 -30.59 -11.85 16.03
N LYS A 17 -30.15 -10.58 16.05
CA LYS A 17 -30.36 -9.65 14.92
C LYS A 17 -29.67 -10.12 13.65
N ARG A 18 -28.50 -10.76 13.75
CA ARG A 18 -27.81 -11.36 12.58
C ARG A 18 -28.63 -12.51 11.99
N TRP A 19 -29.20 -13.39 12.81
CA TRP A 19 -30.09 -14.46 12.34
C TRP A 19 -31.38 -13.94 11.70
N GLN A 20 -31.99 -12.90 12.28
CA GLN A 20 -33.16 -12.25 11.68
C GLN A 20 -32.85 -11.69 10.29
N VAL A 21 -31.69 -11.03 10.11
CA VAL A 21 -31.24 -10.53 8.80
C VAL A 21 -30.97 -11.67 7.82
N ILE A 22 -30.34 -12.76 8.26
CA ILE A 22 -30.12 -13.96 7.42
C ILE A 22 -31.46 -14.52 6.92
N SER A 23 -32.44 -14.69 7.82
CA SER A 23 -33.78 -15.15 7.45
C SER A 23 -34.44 -14.24 6.42
N TYR A 24 -34.32 -12.93 6.58
CA TYR A 24 -34.83 -11.96 5.61
C TYR A 24 -34.12 -12.06 4.25
N ILE A 25 -32.78 -12.12 4.20
CA ILE A 25 -32.03 -12.22 2.94
C ILE A 25 -32.41 -13.48 2.15
N LYS A 26 -32.67 -14.61 2.84
CA LYS A 26 -33.11 -15.85 2.20
C LYS A 26 -34.44 -15.70 1.44
N THR A 27 -35.27 -14.71 1.79
CA THR A 27 -36.56 -14.48 1.09
C THR A 27 -36.39 -13.90 -0.32
N PHE A 28 -35.20 -13.39 -0.67
CA PHE A 28 -34.95 -12.80 -1.99
C PHE A 28 -34.69 -13.83 -3.09
N ALA A 29 -34.43 -15.09 -2.75
CA ALA A 29 -34.11 -16.16 -3.69
C ALA A 29 -34.99 -17.37 -3.41
N GLN A 30 -35.80 -17.78 -4.40
CA GLN A 30 -36.77 -18.87 -4.27
C GLN A 30 -36.08 -20.22 -4.01
N GLU A 31 -34.84 -20.35 -4.46
CA GLU A 31 -33.98 -21.53 -4.32
C GLU A 31 -33.77 -21.96 -2.87
N PHE A 32 -33.88 -21.05 -1.89
CA PHE A 32 -33.78 -21.40 -0.47
C PHE A 32 -35.00 -22.17 0.06
N GLY A 33 -36.12 -22.16 -0.66
CA GLY A 33 -37.30 -22.96 -0.36
C GLY A 33 -37.30 -24.35 -1.02
N ASP A 34 -36.34 -24.61 -1.91
CA ASP A 34 -36.22 -25.87 -2.65
C ASP A 34 -35.29 -26.85 -1.90
N GLU A 35 -35.84 -27.98 -1.47
CA GLU A 35 -35.08 -29.00 -0.75
C GLU A 35 -34.02 -29.69 -1.62
N GLU A 36 -34.20 -29.72 -2.94
CA GLU A 36 -33.23 -30.29 -3.88
C GLU A 36 -32.00 -29.40 -4.07
N LEU A 37 -32.11 -28.12 -3.70
CA LEU A 37 -31.01 -27.15 -3.72
C LEU A 37 -30.35 -26.96 -2.36
N ASP A 38 -30.92 -27.52 -1.28
CA ASP A 38 -30.33 -27.47 0.06
C ASP A 38 -29.04 -28.33 0.11
N PRO A 39 -27.86 -27.72 0.34
CA PRO A 39 -26.59 -28.43 0.33
C PRO A 39 -26.43 -29.40 1.52
N ILE A 40 -27.17 -29.20 2.61
CA ILE A 40 -27.15 -30.10 3.76
C ILE A 40 -27.99 -31.34 3.44
N LYS A 41 -29.23 -31.15 2.99
CA LYS A 41 -30.14 -32.27 2.65
C LYS A 41 -29.62 -33.10 1.49
N THR A 42 -28.98 -32.46 0.50
CA THR A 42 -28.40 -33.15 -0.66
C THR A 42 -26.99 -33.69 -0.43
N GLY A 43 -26.45 -33.61 0.79
CA GLY A 43 -25.13 -34.15 1.11
C GLY A 43 -23.96 -33.47 0.38
N LYS A 44 -24.17 -32.25 -0.13
CA LYS A 44 -23.17 -31.45 -0.85
C LYS A 44 -22.30 -30.59 0.08
N LEU A 45 -22.46 -30.72 1.40
CA LEU A 45 -21.64 -30.01 2.37
C LEU A 45 -20.17 -30.45 2.25
N VAL A 46 -19.29 -29.52 1.91
CA VAL A 46 -17.85 -29.76 1.86
C VAL A 46 -17.33 -29.94 3.29
N LYS A 47 -16.85 -31.13 3.61
CA LYS A 47 -16.16 -31.40 4.87
C LYS A 47 -14.72 -30.91 4.80
N PHE A 48 -14.27 -30.31 5.89
CA PHE A 48 -12.87 -29.95 6.05
C PHE A 48 -12.06 -31.23 6.34
N PRO A 49 -10.97 -31.51 5.61
CA PRO A 49 -10.17 -32.71 5.84
C PRO A 49 -9.43 -32.64 7.18
N GLU A 50 -9.36 -33.77 7.88
CA GLU A 50 -8.61 -33.92 9.12
C GLU A 50 -7.12 -34.17 8.84
N ASN A 51 -6.25 -33.89 9.82
CA ASN A 51 -4.80 -34.20 9.77
C ASN A 51 -4.04 -33.56 8.60
N LEU A 52 -4.40 -32.34 8.23
CA LEU A 52 -3.66 -31.59 7.21
C LEU A 52 -2.26 -31.18 7.71
N PRO A 53 -1.23 -31.27 6.86
CA PRO A 53 0.13 -30.92 7.25
C PRO A 53 0.23 -29.43 7.61
N PRO A 54 1.05 -29.05 8.61
CA PRO A 54 1.26 -27.65 8.93
C PRO A 54 2.00 -26.92 7.80
N PHE A 55 1.98 -25.58 7.84
CA PHE A 55 2.71 -24.74 6.90
C PHE A 55 4.22 -25.10 6.91
N SER A 56 4.78 -25.36 5.72
CA SER A 56 6.20 -25.64 5.53
C SER A 56 6.66 -25.20 4.13
N ASP A 57 7.96 -24.98 3.94
CA ASP A 57 8.53 -24.59 2.65
C ASP A 57 8.29 -25.66 1.57
N GLU A 58 8.33 -26.94 1.93
CA GLU A 58 8.02 -28.05 1.04
C GLU A 58 6.56 -28.02 0.57
N LEU A 59 5.63 -27.77 1.50
CA LEU A 59 4.21 -27.67 1.19
C LEU A 59 3.92 -26.45 0.29
N VAL A 60 4.61 -25.33 0.53
CA VAL A 60 4.55 -24.13 -0.32
C VAL A 60 5.10 -24.42 -1.72
N ALA A 61 6.22 -25.13 -1.83
CA ALA A 61 6.79 -25.51 -3.12
C ALA A 61 5.85 -26.43 -3.92
N LYS A 62 5.22 -27.41 -3.27
CA LYS A 62 4.17 -28.25 -3.86
C LYS A 62 2.99 -27.40 -4.36
N GLY A 63 2.49 -26.50 -3.52
CA GLY A 63 1.40 -25.59 -3.88
C GLY A 63 1.72 -24.70 -5.08
N LYS A 64 2.95 -24.19 -5.17
CA LYS A 64 3.44 -23.41 -6.31
C LYS A 64 3.46 -24.23 -7.60
N ALA A 65 3.92 -25.48 -7.54
CA ALA A 65 3.92 -26.37 -8.70
C ALA A 65 2.49 -26.62 -9.22
N ILE A 66 1.53 -26.82 -8.31
CA ILE A 66 0.11 -26.96 -8.64
C ILE A 66 -0.43 -25.67 -9.26
N PHE A 67 -0.16 -24.50 -8.67
CA PHE A 67 -0.59 -23.19 -9.19
C PHE A 67 -0.14 -22.96 -10.64
N LEU A 68 1.07 -23.39 -10.98
CA LEU A 68 1.60 -23.30 -12.34
C LEU A 68 0.97 -24.33 -13.29
N LYS A 69 0.87 -25.60 -12.86
CA LYS A 69 0.28 -26.69 -13.66
C LYS A 69 -1.20 -26.48 -13.94
N ALA A 70 -1.96 -26.02 -12.95
CA ALA A 70 -3.38 -25.70 -13.05
C ALA A 70 -3.65 -24.33 -13.70
N LYS A 71 -2.60 -23.63 -14.17
CA LYS A 71 -2.68 -22.37 -14.90
C LYS A 71 -3.42 -21.25 -14.15
N CYS A 72 -3.43 -21.28 -12.82
CA CYS A 72 -4.03 -20.23 -11.99
C CYS A 72 -3.42 -18.85 -12.28
N TRP A 73 -2.15 -18.84 -12.69
CA TRP A 73 -1.41 -17.63 -13.07
C TRP A 73 -1.96 -16.91 -14.31
N GLU A 74 -2.72 -17.58 -15.20
CA GLU A 74 -3.32 -16.95 -16.38
C GLU A 74 -4.32 -15.84 -15.99
N CYS A 75 -4.95 -15.95 -14.83
CA CYS A 75 -5.80 -14.89 -14.27
C CYS A 75 -5.09 -14.12 -13.15
N HIS A 76 -4.47 -14.83 -12.21
CA HIS A 76 -3.94 -14.21 -10.98
C HIS A 76 -2.52 -13.63 -11.12
N GLY A 77 -1.83 -13.92 -12.22
CA GLY A 77 -0.41 -13.63 -12.39
C GLY A 77 0.48 -14.55 -11.55
N LYS A 78 1.75 -14.70 -11.94
CA LYS A 78 2.69 -15.62 -11.25
C LYS A 78 2.97 -15.25 -9.79
N GLN A 79 2.81 -13.96 -9.45
CA GLN A 79 3.00 -13.43 -8.10
C GLN A 79 1.69 -13.20 -7.34
N GLY A 80 0.54 -13.61 -7.91
CA GLY A 80 -0.76 -13.41 -7.27
C GLY A 80 -1.27 -11.96 -7.24
N ARG A 81 -0.68 -11.05 -8.02
CA ARG A 81 -1.05 -9.63 -8.04
C ARG A 81 -2.28 -9.30 -8.87
N GLY A 82 -2.91 -10.29 -9.51
CA GLY A 82 -4.07 -10.08 -10.38
C GLY A 82 -3.71 -9.62 -11.80
N ASN A 83 -2.44 -9.74 -12.18
CA ASN A 83 -1.87 -9.27 -13.44
C ASN A 83 -1.74 -10.36 -14.52
N GLY A 84 -2.51 -11.45 -14.41
CA GLY A 84 -2.49 -12.51 -15.43
C GLY A 84 -3.27 -12.13 -16.67
N GLN A 85 -4.34 -11.36 -16.49
CA GLN A 85 -5.20 -10.89 -17.58
C GLN A 85 -4.53 -9.77 -18.37
N LYS A 86 -4.84 -9.71 -19.66
CA LYS A 86 -4.36 -8.65 -20.57
C LYS A 86 -5.39 -7.54 -20.82
N ALA A 87 -6.63 -7.73 -20.35
CA ALA A 87 -7.74 -6.81 -20.53
C ALA A 87 -8.80 -7.01 -19.44
N PHE A 88 -9.72 -6.05 -19.29
CA PHE A 88 -10.90 -6.16 -18.42
C PHE A 88 -12.07 -6.86 -19.13
N ASP A 89 -11.85 -8.11 -19.55
CA ASP A 89 -12.79 -8.88 -20.36
C ASP A 89 -13.73 -9.79 -19.54
N ARG A 90 -13.48 -9.95 -18.24
CA ARG A 90 -14.28 -10.82 -17.38
C ARG A 90 -15.46 -10.09 -16.76
N LYS A 91 -16.56 -10.81 -16.67
CA LYS A 91 -17.79 -10.38 -16.01
C LYS A 91 -18.23 -11.42 -14.99
N ASP A 92 -18.99 -10.97 -13.99
CA ASP A 92 -19.82 -11.84 -13.18
C ASP A 92 -21.07 -12.30 -13.96
N ASP A 93 -21.85 -13.21 -13.37
CA ASP A 93 -23.06 -13.75 -14.00
C ASP A 93 -24.16 -12.70 -14.20
N TRP A 94 -24.06 -11.55 -13.52
CA TRP A 94 -24.95 -10.39 -13.69
C TRP A 94 -24.45 -9.40 -14.76
N GLY A 95 -23.31 -9.70 -15.40
CA GLY A 95 -22.74 -8.91 -16.48
C GLY A 95 -21.85 -7.74 -16.03
N PHE A 96 -21.58 -7.58 -14.73
CA PHE A 96 -20.69 -6.55 -14.22
C PHE A 96 -19.22 -6.96 -14.39
N PRO A 97 -18.32 -6.03 -14.76
CA PRO A 97 -16.90 -6.31 -14.86
C PRO A 97 -16.30 -6.80 -13.53
N ILE A 98 -15.54 -7.90 -13.58
CA ILE A 98 -14.84 -8.45 -12.42
C ILE A 98 -13.32 -8.34 -12.60
N ARG A 99 -12.66 -7.62 -11.70
CA ARG A 99 -11.21 -7.51 -11.65
C ARG A 99 -10.63 -8.59 -10.77
N ILE A 100 -9.59 -9.27 -11.25
CA ILE A 100 -8.88 -10.27 -10.45
C ILE A 100 -8.19 -9.57 -9.29
N ARG A 101 -8.47 -10.05 -8.08
CA ARG A 101 -7.95 -9.45 -6.86
C ARG A 101 -6.48 -9.79 -6.68
N ASN A 102 -5.71 -8.80 -6.23
CA ASN A 102 -4.38 -9.03 -5.66
C ASN A 102 -4.50 -9.84 -4.35
N VAL A 103 -4.01 -11.08 -4.35
CA VAL A 103 -4.02 -12.00 -3.21
C VAL A 103 -2.77 -11.86 -2.31
N THR A 104 -1.78 -11.06 -2.71
CA THR A 104 -0.66 -10.69 -1.83
C THR A 104 -1.14 -9.80 -0.67
N LEU A 105 -2.29 -9.13 -0.81
CA LEU A 105 -2.85 -8.26 0.22
C LEU A 105 -3.95 -9.02 1.00
N PRO A 106 -3.69 -9.50 2.22
CA PRO A 106 -4.62 -10.40 2.93
C PRO A 106 -6.02 -9.81 3.16
N TRP A 107 -6.13 -8.49 3.37
CA TRP A 107 -7.41 -7.80 3.55
C TRP A 107 -8.23 -7.65 2.26
N LYS A 108 -7.63 -7.93 1.09
CA LYS A 108 -8.36 -7.93 -0.19
C LYS A 108 -9.08 -9.26 -0.45
N ILE A 109 -8.74 -10.33 0.28
CA ILE A 109 -9.37 -11.65 0.14
C ILE A 109 -10.74 -11.67 0.82
N LYS A 110 -11.82 -11.70 0.01
CA LYS A 110 -13.21 -11.56 0.48
C LYS A 110 -13.65 -12.68 1.43
N GLY A 111 -13.17 -13.89 1.23
CA GLY A 111 -13.57 -15.08 1.99
C GLY A 111 -12.85 -15.27 3.31
N GLY A 112 -11.87 -14.41 3.64
CA GLY A 112 -10.93 -14.63 4.75
C GLY A 112 -9.52 -14.97 4.26
N SER A 113 -8.52 -14.68 5.09
CA SER A 113 -7.09 -14.78 4.74
C SER A 113 -6.34 -15.90 5.47
N LYS A 114 -7.05 -16.71 6.26
CA LYS A 114 -6.49 -17.93 6.85
C LYS A 114 -6.36 -19.01 5.77
N VAL A 115 -5.49 -19.98 5.99
CA VAL A 115 -5.30 -21.09 5.05
C VAL A 115 -6.61 -21.84 4.83
N ASP A 116 -7.37 -22.06 5.91
CA ASP A 116 -8.67 -22.73 5.89
C ASP A 116 -9.67 -22.01 4.99
N ASP A 117 -9.76 -20.68 5.10
CA ASP A 117 -10.65 -19.85 4.29
C ASP A 117 -10.31 -19.97 2.80
N ILE A 118 -9.00 -19.92 2.48
CA ILE A 118 -8.48 -20.01 1.11
C ILE A 118 -8.72 -21.42 0.55
N TYR A 119 -8.47 -22.47 1.34
CA TYR A 119 -8.77 -23.85 0.99
C TYR A 119 -10.25 -24.01 0.63
N MET A 120 -11.15 -23.42 1.43
CA MET A 120 -12.58 -23.48 1.15
C MET A 120 -12.93 -22.84 -0.19
N ARG A 121 -12.27 -21.75 -0.61
CA ARG A 121 -12.48 -21.15 -1.93
C ARG A 121 -12.10 -22.08 -3.08
N PHE A 122 -11.01 -22.82 -2.97
CA PHE A 122 -10.68 -23.84 -3.98
C PHE A 122 -11.64 -25.03 -3.96
N SER A 123 -12.27 -25.29 -2.82
CA SER A 123 -13.19 -26.39 -2.62
C SER A 123 -14.59 -26.08 -3.15
N THR A 124 -15.06 -24.85 -2.98
CA THR A 124 -16.43 -24.45 -3.32
C THR A 124 -16.51 -23.61 -4.60
N GLY A 125 -15.41 -22.98 -5.00
CA GLY A 125 -15.46 -21.89 -5.97
C GLY A 125 -16.13 -20.64 -5.40
N ILE A 126 -16.41 -19.67 -6.28
CA ILE A 126 -17.15 -18.45 -5.96
C ILE A 126 -18.31 -18.34 -6.96
N ASN A 127 -19.51 -18.74 -6.52
CA ASN A 127 -20.73 -18.67 -7.32
C ASN A 127 -20.97 -17.25 -7.85
N GLY A 128 -21.46 -17.13 -9.08
CA GLY A 128 -21.64 -15.84 -9.74
C GLY A 128 -20.39 -15.33 -10.45
N THR A 129 -19.25 -16.03 -10.38
CA THR A 129 -17.97 -15.53 -10.92
C THR A 129 -17.23 -16.57 -11.76
N PRO A 130 -16.26 -16.14 -12.60
CA PRO A 130 -15.41 -17.07 -13.33
C PRO A 130 -14.44 -17.92 -12.49
N MET A 131 -14.47 -17.83 -11.15
CA MET A 131 -13.59 -18.61 -10.27
C MET A 131 -14.27 -19.93 -9.86
N PRO A 132 -13.92 -21.08 -10.49
CA PRO A 132 -14.64 -22.33 -10.29
C PRO A 132 -14.24 -23.03 -8.99
N SER A 133 -14.98 -24.09 -8.65
CA SER A 133 -14.49 -25.11 -7.72
C SER A 133 -13.44 -25.99 -8.40
N PHE A 134 -12.40 -26.33 -7.65
CA PHE A 134 -11.35 -27.28 -8.04
C PHE A 134 -11.49 -28.63 -7.33
N ALA A 135 -12.55 -28.88 -6.58
CA ALA A 135 -12.72 -30.11 -5.80
C ALA A 135 -12.75 -31.39 -6.67
N LYS A 136 -13.19 -31.29 -7.93
CA LYS A 136 -13.14 -32.41 -8.89
C LYS A 136 -11.79 -32.57 -9.59
N ALA A 137 -10.98 -31.51 -9.62
CA ALA A 137 -9.73 -31.47 -10.39
C ALA A 137 -8.48 -31.66 -9.51
N LEU A 138 -8.57 -31.36 -8.21
CA LEU A 138 -7.46 -31.41 -7.26
C LEU A 138 -7.87 -32.14 -5.98
N SER A 139 -6.96 -32.95 -5.43
CA SER A 139 -7.17 -33.63 -4.15
C SER A 139 -7.31 -32.63 -2.98
N ASN A 140 -7.69 -33.13 -1.80
CA ASN A 140 -7.72 -32.32 -0.58
C ASN A 140 -6.32 -31.79 -0.24
N GLU A 141 -5.31 -32.64 -0.33
CA GLU A 141 -3.91 -32.35 -0.02
C GLU A 141 -3.33 -31.33 -1.01
N ASP A 142 -3.71 -31.43 -2.28
CA ASP A 142 -3.28 -30.50 -3.33
C ASP A 142 -3.92 -29.12 -3.16
N ARG A 143 -5.21 -29.05 -2.84
CA ARG A 143 -5.88 -27.78 -2.51
C ARG A 143 -5.32 -27.16 -1.24
N TRP A 144 -4.95 -27.97 -0.24
CA TRP A 144 -4.30 -27.49 0.97
C TRP A 144 -2.90 -26.93 0.70
N ALA A 145 -2.09 -27.63 -0.09
CA ALA A 145 -0.78 -27.13 -0.54
C ALA A 145 -0.92 -25.82 -1.30
N LEU A 146 -1.89 -25.74 -2.22
CA LEU A 146 -2.20 -24.53 -2.98
C LEU A 146 -2.59 -23.35 -2.07
N ALA A 147 -3.41 -23.61 -1.04
CA ALA A 147 -3.79 -22.59 -0.05
C ALA A 147 -2.60 -22.07 0.75
N ASN A 148 -1.67 -22.95 1.15
CA ASN A 148 -0.43 -22.56 1.81
C ASN A 148 0.50 -21.75 0.89
N PHE A 149 0.55 -22.08 -0.41
CA PHE A 149 1.26 -21.25 -1.37
C PHE A 149 0.66 -19.84 -1.47
N ILE A 150 -0.66 -19.70 -1.62
CA ILE A 150 -1.30 -18.37 -1.61
C ILE A 150 -1.05 -17.64 -0.29
N LYS A 151 -1.06 -18.36 0.84
CA LYS A 151 -0.71 -17.80 2.14
C LYS A 151 0.72 -17.25 2.17
N SER A 152 1.68 -17.96 1.55
CA SER A 152 3.08 -17.50 1.46
C SER A 152 3.28 -16.25 0.58
N LEU A 153 2.35 -15.96 -0.35
CA LEU A 153 2.39 -14.75 -1.16
C LEU A 153 1.91 -13.51 -0.39
N GLN A 154 1.28 -13.69 0.79
CA GLN A 154 0.71 -12.58 1.53
C GLN A 154 1.80 -11.69 2.12
N HIS A 155 1.73 -10.40 1.80
CA HIS A 155 2.63 -9.38 2.30
C HIS A 155 2.50 -9.25 3.82
N LYS A 156 3.65 -9.32 4.50
CA LYS A 156 3.76 -9.07 5.92
C LYS A 156 4.02 -7.59 6.15
N LEU A 157 3.07 -6.90 6.76
CA LEU A 157 3.19 -5.47 7.03
C LEU A 157 4.39 -5.17 7.94
N THR A 158 5.13 -4.11 7.62
CA THR A 158 6.14 -3.56 8.51
C THR A 158 5.49 -2.98 9.77
N SER A 159 6.19 -3.00 10.90
CA SER A 159 5.73 -2.42 12.17
C SER A 159 6.15 -0.95 12.38
N ASN A 160 7.13 -0.48 11.61
CA ASN A 160 7.72 0.86 11.77
C ASN A 160 6.68 1.96 11.49
N GLN A 161 6.60 2.96 12.36
CA GLN A 161 5.71 4.13 12.21
C GLN A 161 6.45 5.35 11.63
N VAL A 162 7.77 5.29 11.53
CA VAL A 162 8.65 6.33 11.00
C VAL A 162 9.62 5.68 10.01
N LEU A 163 9.75 6.30 8.83
CA LEU A 163 10.70 5.86 7.81
C LEU A 163 12.10 6.33 8.20
N GLN A 164 12.96 5.38 8.54
CA GLN A 164 14.37 5.64 8.83
C GLN A 164 15.15 5.68 7.52
N ALA A 165 15.63 6.86 7.13
CA ALA A 165 16.46 6.99 5.93
C ALA A 165 17.86 6.43 6.19
N LYS A 166 18.35 5.56 5.30
CA LYS A 166 19.66 4.93 5.43
C LYS A 166 20.77 5.89 4.94
N LYS A 167 21.69 6.26 5.82
CA LYS A 167 22.89 7.00 5.41
C LYS A 167 23.82 6.10 4.58
N VAL A 168 24.31 6.61 3.45
CA VAL A 168 25.34 6.00 2.61
C VAL A 168 26.56 6.92 2.47
N ALA A 169 27.74 6.33 2.30
CA ALA A 169 29.00 7.10 2.15
C ALA A 169 29.19 7.65 0.72
N GLY A 170 28.71 6.92 -0.28
CA GLY A 170 28.84 7.27 -1.70
C GLY A 170 27.60 7.94 -2.27
N GLU A 171 27.36 7.71 -3.56
CA GLU A 171 26.16 8.17 -4.24
C GLU A 171 24.91 7.50 -3.67
N VAL A 172 23.79 8.24 -3.63
CA VAL A 172 22.51 7.65 -3.28
C VAL A 172 21.98 6.80 -4.43
N PRO A 173 21.25 5.72 -4.16
CA PRO A 173 20.73 4.84 -5.20
C PRO A 173 19.84 5.60 -6.18
N THR A 174 20.03 5.35 -7.48
CA THR A 174 19.29 6.05 -8.55
C THR A 174 18.29 5.18 -9.29
N THR A 175 18.44 3.85 -9.23
CA THR A 175 17.53 2.90 -9.88
C THR A 175 16.83 1.99 -8.86
N PRO A 176 15.65 1.43 -9.19
CA PRO A 176 14.93 0.55 -8.27
C PRO A 176 15.63 -0.76 -7.92
N ASP A 177 16.52 -1.26 -8.78
CA ASP A 177 17.24 -2.53 -8.64
C ASP A 177 18.61 -2.40 -7.97
N ASP A 178 19.00 -1.18 -7.58
CA ASP A 178 20.25 -0.91 -6.89
C ASP A 178 20.37 -1.72 -5.58
N ALA A 179 21.51 -2.39 -5.41
CA ALA A 179 21.76 -3.26 -4.26
C ALA A 179 21.78 -2.51 -2.92
N ALA A 180 22.09 -1.22 -2.91
CA ALA A 180 22.10 -0.41 -1.69
C ALA A 180 20.72 -0.30 -1.02
N TRP A 181 19.62 -0.56 -1.75
CA TRP A 181 18.28 -0.65 -1.15
C TRP A 181 18.09 -1.84 -0.21
N LYS A 182 18.97 -2.86 -0.24
CA LYS A 182 18.88 -4.04 0.64
C LYS A 182 19.05 -3.67 2.11
N ASP A 183 19.92 -2.69 2.40
CA ASP A 183 20.22 -2.24 3.76
C ASP A 183 19.27 -1.14 4.26
N ALA A 184 18.41 -0.62 3.39
CA ALA A 184 17.40 0.37 3.76
C ALA A 184 16.15 -0.30 4.33
N GLN A 185 15.77 0.12 5.53
CA GLN A 185 14.57 -0.35 6.24
C GLN A 185 13.31 0.08 5.48
N PRO A 186 12.40 -0.85 5.13
CA PRO A 186 11.12 -0.50 4.52
C PRO A 186 10.13 0.04 5.57
N MET A 187 9.20 0.87 5.09
CA MET A 187 7.99 1.25 5.81
C MET A 187 6.78 1.14 4.89
N ASP A 188 5.79 0.38 5.34
CA ASP A 188 4.50 0.22 4.66
C ASP A 188 3.55 1.36 5.01
N MET A 189 3.15 2.12 4.00
CA MET A 189 2.17 3.18 4.13
C MET A 189 0.83 2.69 3.56
N ARG A 190 -0.20 2.65 4.41
CA ARG A 190 -1.56 2.30 4.01
C ARG A 190 -2.23 3.49 3.35
N LEU A 191 -2.87 3.23 2.21
CA LEU A 191 -3.64 4.21 1.47
C LEU A 191 -5.12 3.84 1.50
N THR A 192 -5.97 4.86 1.45
CA THR A 192 -7.43 4.72 1.34
C THR A 192 -7.95 5.59 0.21
N GLY A 193 -9.13 5.26 -0.30
CA GLY A 193 -9.83 6.12 -1.25
C GLY A 193 -10.07 7.51 -0.68
N GLN A 194 -9.83 8.53 -1.50
CA GLN A 194 -10.07 9.92 -1.15
C GLN A 194 -11.57 10.22 -1.07
N VAL A 195 -12.11 10.25 0.15
CA VAL A 195 -13.54 10.53 0.41
C VAL A 195 -13.81 11.89 1.07
N VAL A 196 -12.78 12.70 1.26
CA VAL A 196 -12.92 13.99 1.96
C VAL A 196 -13.53 15.06 1.06
N ALA A 197 -13.01 15.19 -0.16
CA ALA A 197 -13.42 16.22 -1.12
C ALA A 197 -14.06 15.59 -2.35
N ALA A 198 -15.00 16.30 -2.96
CA ALA A 198 -15.55 15.93 -4.26
C ALA A 198 -14.47 16.08 -5.35
N PRO A 199 -14.38 15.16 -6.32
CA PRO A 199 -15.10 13.89 -6.43
C PRO A 199 -14.63 12.86 -5.39
N ARG A 200 -15.56 12.22 -4.65
CA ARG A 200 -15.22 11.21 -3.64
C ARG A 200 -15.03 9.85 -4.29
N TRP A 201 -13.89 9.22 -4.02
CA TRP A 201 -13.51 7.92 -4.55
C TRP A 201 -13.27 6.93 -3.42
N GLN A 202 -14.07 5.86 -3.37
CA GLN A 202 -14.02 4.84 -2.30
C GLN A 202 -13.48 3.49 -2.78
N ASN A 203 -13.13 3.36 -4.06
CA ASN A 203 -12.70 2.11 -4.69
C ASN A 203 -11.25 2.20 -5.18
N PRO A 204 -10.26 2.48 -4.29
CA PRO A 204 -8.88 2.66 -4.68
C PRO A 204 -8.27 1.38 -5.30
N GLY A 205 -7.45 1.53 -6.32
CA GLY A 205 -6.63 0.45 -6.90
C GLY A 205 -5.44 0.16 -6.01
N VAL A 206 -4.73 1.22 -5.63
CA VAL A 206 -3.55 1.20 -4.75
C VAL A 206 -3.95 1.41 -3.29
N GLU A 207 -3.76 0.39 -2.45
CA GLU A 207 -4.10 0.43 -1.01
C GLU A 207 -2.87 0.37 -0.09
N LEU A 208 -1.68 0.13 -0.67
CA LEU A 208 -0.41 0.02 0.05
C LEU A 208 0.73 0.49 -0.84
N VAL A 209 1.62 1.31 -0.28
CA VAL A 209 2.92 1.65 -0.87
C VAL A 209 4.01 1.33 0.15
N THR A 210 4.98 0.51 -0.22
CA THR A 210 6.18 0.26 0.58
C THR A 210 7.24 1.28 0.19
N VAL A 211 7.81 1.97 1.19
CA VAL A 211 8.78 3.04 0.99
C VAL A 211 10.12 2.69 1.64
N LYS A 212 11.21 2.97 0.96
CA LYS A 212 12.57 3.02 1.52
C LYS A 212 13.17 4.40 1.25
N ALA A 213 14.07 4.84 2.10
CA ALA A 213 14.82 6.08 1.89
C ALA A 213 16.32 5.86 2.10
N SER A 214 17.13 6.53 1.30
CA SER A 214 18.58 6.57 1.42
C SER A 214 19.08 7.99 1.21
N TYR A 215 20.12 8.39 1.94
CA TYR A 215 20.66 9.74 1.86
C TYR A 215 22.17 9.76 2.06
N ASN A 216 22.83 10.76 1.51
CA ASN A 216 24.21 11.13 1.85
C ASN A 216 24.24 12.60 2.30
N ASP A 217 25.41 13.23 2.34
CA ASP A 217 25.50 14.63 2.80
C ASP A 217 24.93 15.64 1.78
N LYS A 218 24.65 15.22 0.53
CA LYS A 218 24.17 16.07 -0.57
C LYS A 218 22.74 15.78 -1.00
N GLU A 219 22.39 14.50 -1.15
CA GLU A 219 21.17 14.04 -1.80
C GLU A 219 20.36 13.08 -0.91
N ILE A 220 19.07 12.97 -1.24
CA ILE A 220 18.15 11.98 -0.68
C ILE A 220 17.37 11.31 -1.82
N ALA A 221 17.19 10.01 -1.70
CA ALA A 221 16.42 9.18 -2.61
C ALA A 221 15.34 8.41 -1.85
N PHE A 222 14.18 8.25 -2.47
CA PHE A 222 13.06 7.45 -1.99
C PHE A 222 12.72 6.39 -3.02
N LEU A 223 12.68 5.13 -2.61
CA LEU A 223 12.13 4.04 -3.42
C LEU A 223 10.69 3.78 -2.96
N LEU A 224 9.74 3.92 -3.89
CA LEU A 224 8.33 3.62 -3.70
C LEU A 224 7.96 2.37 -4.50
N GLN A 225 7.31 1.41 -3.84
CA GLN A 225 6.85 0.18 -4.49
C GLN A 225 5.37 -0.06 -4.19
N TRP A 226 4.59 -0.34 -5.22
CA TRP A 226 3.18 -0.71 -5.07
C TRP A 226 2.75 -1.70 -6.13
N ASP A 227 1.81 -2.56 -5.77
CA ASP A 227 1.25 -3.54 -6.68
C ASP A 227 0.21 -2.84 -7.58
N ASP A 228 0.42 -2.95 -8.88
CA ASP A 228 -0.46 -2.47 -9.94
C ASP A 228 -0.55 -3.55 -11.03
N PRO A 229 -1.71 -4.16 -11.27
CA PRO A 229 -1.83 -5.26 -12.21
C PRO A 229 -1.46 -4.88 -13.65
N PHE A 230 -1.51 -3.60 -14.00
CA PHE A 230 -1.25 -3.12 -15.35
C PHE A 230 -0.16 -2.06 -15.36
N LYS A 231 0.46 -1.87 -16.53
CA LYS A 231 1.42 -0.81 -16.77
C LYS A 231 0.72 0.29 -17.55
N ASP A 232 0.13 1.26 -16.88
CA ASP A 232 -0.61 2.31 -17.56
C ASP A 232 0.26 3.55 -17.79
N ALA A 233 0.66 3.77 -19.04
CA ALA A 233 1.52 4.90 -19.43
C ALA A 233 0.86 5.87 -20.43
N THR A 234 -0.47 5.86 -20.51
CA THR A 234 -1.25 6.73 -21.40
C THR A 234 -2.15 7.66 -20.59
N HIS A 235 -2.30 8.92 -20.98
CA HIS A 235 -3.21 9.84 -20.30
C HIS A 235 -4.02 10.67 -21.30
N LYS A 236 -5.31 10.33 -21.43
CA LYS A 236 -6.27 10.99 -22.34
C LYS A 236 -6.96 12.16 -21.62
N LEU A 237 -6.55 13.38 -21.97
CA LEU A 237 -7.07 14.60 -21.35
C LEU A 237 -8.56 14.82 -21.63
N ASP A 238 -9.06 14.38 -22.78
CA ASP A 238 -10.46 14.45 -23.18
C ASP A 238 -11.38 13.53 -22.36
N LYS A 239 -10.81 12.56 -21.65
CA LYS A 239 -11.55 11.62 -20.80
C LYS A 239 -11.60 12.03 -19.34
N VAL A 240 -10.75 12.97 -18.92
CA VAL A 240 -10.65 13.43 -17.53
C VAL A 240 -12.03 13.81 -16.99
N PHE A 241 -12.38 13.21 -15.86
CA PHE A 241 -13.65 13.39 -15.20
C PHE A 241 -13.83 14.84 -14.76
N ASN A 242 -14.95 15.44 -15.13
CA ASN A 242 -15.32 16.77 -14.67
C ASN A 242 -16.15 16.65 -13.39
N PRO A 243 -15.68 17.17 -12.23
CA PRO A 243 -16.43 17.08 -10.97
C PRO A 243 -17.84 17.68 -11.02
N LYS A 244 -18.10 18.61 -11.96
CA LYS A 244 -19.44 19.16 -12.18
C LYS A 244 -20.44 18.10 -12.66
N ASP A 245 -19.99 17.01 -13.27
CA ASP A 245 -20.86 15.94 -13.78
C ASP A 245 -21.53 15.15 -12.65
N ILE A 246 -21.02 15.22 -11.41
CA ILE A 246 -21.67 14.65 -10.22
C ILE A 246 -22.82 15.52 -9.71
N SER A 247 -22.80 16.83 -10.01
CA SER A 247 -23.75 17.79 -9.45
C SER A 247 -25.13 17.68 -10.11
N LYS A 248 -25.93 16.68 -9.70
CA LYS A 248 -27.39 16.75 -9.87
C LYS A 248 -27.94 17.71 -8.82
N VAL A 249 -28.71 18.71 -9.27
CA VAL A 249 -29.39 19.67 -8.37
C VAL A 249 -30.21 18.89 -7.34
N GLY A 250 -29.90 19.06 -6.04
CA GLY A 250 -30.58 18.39 -4.93
C GLY A 250 -30.02 17.03 -4.47
N ALA A 251 -28.98 16.49 -5.10
CA ALA A 251 -28.38 15.22 -4.68
C ALA A 251 -27.26 15.41 -3.64
N TYR A 252 -27.38 14.76 -2.48
CA TYR A 252 -26.36 14.74 -1.42
C TYR A 252 -25.14 13.84 -1.74
N ASN A 253 -25.10 13.18 -2.90
CA ASN A 253 -24.08 12.19 -3.21
C ASN A 253 -22.97 12.76 -4.11
N SER A 254 -21.80 13.03 -3.51
CA SER A 254 -20.60 13.44 -4.25
C SER A 254 -19.64 12.27 -4.55
N TYR A 255 -20.09 11.01 -4.38
CA TYR A 255 -19.33 9.82 -4.70
C TYR A 255 -19.40 9.51 -6.20
N VAL A 256 -18.24 9.19 -6.76
CA VAL A 256 -18.13 8.67 -8.13
C VAL A 256 -18.51 7.20 -8.10
N ALA A 257 -19.52 6.82 -8.87
CA ALA A 257 -19.80 5.41 -9.12
C ALA A 257 -18.64 4.80 -9.92
N ALA A 258 -18.11 3.68 -9.46
CA ALA A 258 -17.00 3.03 -10.14
C ALA A 258 -17.38 2.49 -11.53
N ASN A 259 -18.66 2.21 -11.75
CA ASN A 259 -19.20 1.82 -13.04
C ASN A 259 -19.87 3.04 -13.69
N ASP A 260 -19.74 3.15 -15.01
CA ASP A 260 -20.41 4.11 -15.91
C ASP A 260 -20.06 5.60 -15.75
N MET A 261 -19.61 6.06 -14.57
CA MET A 261 -19.24 7.48 -14.38
C MET A 261 -17.77 7.79 -14.71
N ILE A 262 -16.87 6.81 -14.57
CA ILE A 262 -15.46 6.97 -14.97
C ILE A 262 -15.01 5.79 -15.82
N PRO A 263 -14.21 6.03 -16.88
CA PRO A 263 -13.63 4.95 -17.66
C PRO A 263 -12.63 4.16 -16.80
N ARG A 264 -13.01 2.93 -16.45
CA ARG A 264 -12.15 1.94 -15.79
C ARG A 264 -11.56 0.99 -16.82
N ALA A 265 -10.67 1.53 -17.65
CA ALA A 265 -10.13 0.87 -18.83
C ALA A 265 -8.62 1.09 -18.96
N LEU A 266 -7.95 0.13 -19.60
CA LEU A 266 -6.54 0.26 -20.00
C LEU A 266 -6.36 1.45 -20.96
N GLU A 267 -5.12 1.93 -21.06
CA GLU A 267 -4.72 2.96 -22.03
C GLU A 267 -5.59 4.24 -21.97
N THR A 268 -6.07 4.60 -20.78
CA THR A 268 -6.94 5.77 -20.59
C THR A 268 -6.29 6.78 -19.67
N TYR A 269 -5.99 6.38 -18.44
CA TYR A 269 -5.21 7.16 -17.49
C TYR A 269 -3.91 6.46 -17.19
N ARG A 270 -2.95 7.22 -16.69
CA ARG A 270 -1.60 6.76 -16.39
C ARG A 270 -1.52 6.40 -14.92
N ASP A 271 -0.56 5.55 -14.60
CA ASP A 271 -0.13 5.35 -13.24
C ASP A 271 0.69 6.55 -12.77
N SER A 272 0.53 6.87 -11.49
CA SER A 272 1.23 7.99 -10.87
C SER A 272 1.37 7.76 -9.38
N VAL A 273 2.42 8.34 -8.80
CA VAL A 273 2.60 8.42 -7.35
C VAL A 273 3.16 9.79 -7.00
N ALA A 274 2.70 10.36 -5.89
CA ALA A 274 3.21 11.63 -5.38
C ALA A 274 3.65 11.49 -3.93
N LEU A 275 4.92 11.79 -3.66
CA LEU A 275 5.38 12.10 -2.30
C LEU A 275 4.99 13.53 -1.96
N GLN A 276 4.39 13.72 -0.79
CA GLN A 276 3.97 15.02 -0.31
C GLN A 276 4.74 15.38 0.96
N PHE A 277 5.28 16.60 0.97
CA PHE A 277 5.94 17.22 2.12
C PHE A 277 5.32 18.58 2.41
N PRO A 278 5.35 19.07 3.65
CA PRO A 278 5.11 20.49 3.91
C PRO A 278 6.10 21.33 3.09
N ALA A 279 5.64 22.39 2.41
CA ALA A 279 6.55 23.25 1.63
C ALA A 279 7.56 23.99 2.50
N LYS A 280 7.27 24.11 3.81
CA LYS A 280 8.18 24.63 4.84
C LYS A 280 8.13 23.72 6.05
N PHE A 281 9.27 23.60 6.74
CA PHE A 281 9.33 22.86 7.99
C PHE A 281 8.38 23.48 9.03
N ILE A 282 7.57 22.64 9.66
CA ILE A 282 6.66 23.03 10.74
C ILE A 282 7.12 22.31 12.01
N ALA A 283 7.53 23.09 13.01
CA ALA A 283 7.96 22.54 14.29
C ALA A 283 6.77 21.99 15.09
N GLY A 284 7.03 20.98 15.93
CA GLY A 284 6.05 20.39 16.83
C GLY A 284 5.08 19.44 16.13
N THR A 285 3.83 19.38 16.62
CA THR A 285 2.82 18.40 16.18
C THR A 285 1.97 18.88 15.01
N LYS A 286 1.99 20.18 14.71
CA LYS A 286 1.19 20.78 13.64
C LYS A 286 1.63 20.25 12.27
N LYS A 287 0.66 19.94 11.41
CA LYS A 287 0.90 19.54 10.02
C LYS A 287 -0.06 20.31 9.12
N PRO A 288 0.28 20.51 7.83
CA PRO A 288 -0.70 20.94 6.84
C PRO A 288 -1.85 19.94 6.79
N HIS A 289 -3.00 20.35 6.23
CA HIS A 289 -4.06 19.40 5.94
C HIS A 289 -3.50 18.27 5.04
N PHE A 290 -3.75 17.01 5.38
CA PHE A 290 -3.12 15.86 4.69
C PHE A 290 -3.49 15.78 3.22
N LEU A 291 -4.70 16.22 2.87
CA LEU A 291 -5.12 16.39 1.49
C LEU A 291 -4.66 17.76 1.00
N ARG A 292 -3.44 17.80 0.45
CA ARG A 292 -2.88 18.93 -0.31
C ARG A 292 -2.75 20.27 0.45
N GLY A 293 -2.66 20.26 1.77
CA GLY A 293 -2.42 21.46 2.58
C GLY A 293 -3.56 22.48 2.55
N ASN A 294 -3.22 23.74 2.77
CA ASN A 294 -4.11 24.89 2.61
C ASN A 294 -3.30 26.15 2.22
N SER A 295 -3.97 27.29 2.06
CA SER A 295 -3.33 28.55 1.66
C SER A 295 -2.16 28.94 2.57
N SER A 296 -2.35 28.84 3.90
CA SER A 296 -1.35 29.20 4.91
C SER A 296 -0.26 28.14 5.12
N ASN A 297 -0.57 26.87 4.85
CA ASN A 297 0.34 25.74 5.00
C ASN A 297 0.35 24.95 3.68
N PRO A 298 1.03 25.46 2.64
CA PRO A 298 1.21 24.75 1.38
C PRO A 298 1.99 23.45 1.56
N VAL A 299 1.82 22.55 0.61
CA VAL A 299 2.61 21.33 0.48
C VAL A 299 3.36 21.34 -0.84
N ASN A 300 4.55 20.75 -0.83
CA ASN A 300 5.35 20.43 -2.00
C ASN A 300 5.08 18.96 -2.37
N LEU A 301 4.90 18.69 -3.66
CA LEU A 301 4.57 17.38 -4.23
C LEU A 301 5.67 16.97 -5.20
N TRP A 302 6.24 15.78 -4.99
CA TRP A 302 7.13 15.13 -5.96
C TRP A 302 6.32 14.08 -6.70
N ILE A 303 5.91 14.38 -7.93
CA ILE A 303 4.90 13.62 -8.68
C ILE A 303 5.60 12.85 -9.79
N TRP A 304 5.68 11.53 -9.69
CA TRP A 304 6.06 10.67 -10.80
C TRP A 304 4.85 10.32 -11.67
N LYS A 305 5.02 10.30 -12.99
CA LYS A 305 3.96 10.03 -13.98
C LYS A 305 4.48 9.04 -15.02
N ALA A 306 3.82 7.90 -15.18
CA ALA A 306 4.25 6.83 -16.09
C ALA A 306 4.38 7.29 -17.56
N ASP A 307 3.43 8.09 -18.04
CA ASP A 307 3.44 8.63 -19.41
C ASP A 307 4.61 9.58 -19.70
N MET A 308 5.11 10.29 -18.69
CA MET A 308 6.29 11.15 -18.80
C MET A 308 7.58 10.32 -18.80
N ALA A 309 7.61 9.23 -18.02
CA ALA A 309 8.75 8.33 -17.94
C ALA A 309 9.01 7.62 -19.28
N GLU A 310 7.96 7.19 -19.99
CA GLU A 310 8.09 6.57 -21.33
C GLU A 310 8.56 7.54 -22.41
N LYS A 311 8.29 8.84 -22.28
CA LYS A 311 8.65 9.86 -23.26
C LYS A 311 10.10 10.37 -23.12
N ASN A 312 10.97 9.66 -22.40
CA ASN A 312 12.35 10.05 -22.09
C ASN A 312 12.50 11.41 -21.38
N LYS A 313 11.45 11.90 -20.68
CA LYS A 313 11.58 13.05 -19.76
C LYS A 313 12.02 12.55 -18.38
N SER A 314 12.29 13.44 -17.42
CA SER A 314 12.64 13.10 -16.02
C SER A 314 11.68 12.10 -15.35
N GLY A 315 10.48 11.91 -15.90
CA GLY A 315 9.43 11.03 -15.39
C GLY A 315 8.73 11.58 -14.15
N ALA A 316 9.19 12.72 -13.63
CA ALA A 316 8.65 13.35 -12.45
C ALA A 316 8.65 14.88 -12.54
N GLU A 317 7.76 15.49 -11.76
CA GLU A 317 7.52 16.93 -11.67
C GLU A 317 7.31 17.35 -10.21
N GLU A 318 7.92 18.45 -9.80
CA GLU A 318 7.62 19.14 -8.55
C GLU A 318 6.47 20.14 -8.74
N ALA A 319 5.56 20.16 -7.78
CA ALA A 319 4.42 21.06 -7.77
C ALA A 319 4.06 21.53 -6.35
N ILE A 320 3.50 22.72 -6.23
CA ILE A 320 2.99 23.27 -4.98
C ILE A 320 1.47 23.20 -4.94
N ALA A 321 0.92 22.67 -3.85
CA ALA A 321 -0.51 22.66 -3.59
C ALA A 321 -0.86 23.51 -2.36
N ARG A 322 -1.97 24.25 -2.47
CA ARG A 322 -2.49 25.19 -1.46
C ARG A 322 -3.95 24.86 -1.16
N GLY A 323 -4.21 23.59 -0.85
CA GLY A 323 -5.55 23.01 -0.73
C GLY A 323 -5.96 22.21 -1.96
N TYR A 324 -7.00 21.39 -1.80
CA TYR A 324 -7.57 20.54 -2.85
C TYR A 324 -8.55 21.27 -3.77
N GLN A 325 -9.02 22.46 -3.38
CA GLN A 325 -9.98 23.26 -4.13
C GLN A 325 -9.41 23.82 -5.44
N GLN A 326 -8.08 23.84 -5.56
CA GLN A 326 -7.37 24.30 -6.74
C GLN A 326 -6.34 23.25 -7.19
N PRO A 327 -6.04 23.16 -8.49
CA PRO A 327 -4.97 22.30 -8.98
C PRO A 327 -3.62 22.64 -8.33
N ALA A 328 -2.79 21.62 -8.13
CA ALA A 328 -1.39 21.85 -7.80
C ALA A 328 -0.72 22.59 -8.97
N ARG A 329 0.14 23.57 -8.66
CA ARG A 329 0.86 24.34 -9.66
C ARG A 329 2.27 23.77 -9.80
N ALA A 330 2.62 23.31 -11.00
CA ALA A 330 3.97 22.88 -11.31
C ALA A 330 4.97 24.03 -11.03
N GLN A 331 6.11 23.69 -10.44
CA GLN A 331 7.23 24.62 -10.30
C GLN A 331 7.84 24.95 -11.67
N THR A 332 8.49 26.10 -11.79
CA THR A 332 9.19 26.53 -13.03
C THR A 332 10.32 25.57 -13.40
N LYS A 333 10.82 25.61 -14.65
CA LYS A 333 11.86 24.69 -15.11
C LYS A 333 13.13 24.76 -14.25
N GLU A 334 13.47 25.93 -13.78
CA GLU A 334 14.64 26.22 -12.95
C GLU A 334 14.47 25.69 -11.52
N GLN A 335 13.22 25.53 -11.08
CA GLN A 335 12.88 24.99 -9.77
C GLN A 335 12.70 23.47 -9.77
N GLN A 336 12.53 22.83 -10.94
CA GLN A 336 12.45 21.37 -11.08
C GLN A 336 13.81 20.71 -10.80
N GLN A 337 13.95 20.10 -9.63
CA GLN A 337 15.18 19.47 -9.15
C GLN A 337 15.04 17.97 -8.89
N ILE A 338 13.81 17.43 -8.87
CA ILE A 338 13.63 15.98 -8.74
C ILE A 338 13.99 15.24 -10.02
N THR A 339 14.59 14.07 -9.84
CA THR A 339 14.82 13.09 -10.90
C THR A 339 14.13 11.79 -10.54
N ALA A 340 13.72 11.02 -11.56
CA ALA A 340 13.10 9.74 -11.34
C ALA A 340 13.60 8.63 -12.27
N LYS A 341 13.60 7.41 -11.75
CA LYS A 341 13.75 6.16 -12.51
C LYS A 341 12.71 5.17 -12.04
N SER A 342 12.12 4.43 -12.97
CA SER A 342 11.00 3.55 -12.68
C SER A 342 11.06 2.27 -13.49
N VAL A 343 10.60 1.18 -12.88
CA VAL A 343 10.41 -0.12 -13.53
C VAL A 343 9.05 -0.66 -13.14
N TRP A 344 8.30 -1.18 -14.12
CA TRP A 344 7.15 -2.04 -13.86
C TRP A 344 7.53 -3.48 -14.19
N LYS A 345 7.31 -4.40 -13.24
CA LYS A 345 7.60 -5.82 -13.42
C LYS A 345 6.62 -6.67 -12.63
N ASP A 346 6.04 -7.68 -13.30
CA ASP A 346 5.18 -8.68 -12.69
C ASP A 346 4.04 -8.09 -11.82
N GLY A 347 3.39 -7.03 -12.31
CA GLY A 347 2.27 -6.39 -11.62
C GLY A 347 2.67 -5.49 -10.45
N GLN A 348 3.89 -4.96 -10.45
CA GLN A 348 4.39 -4.05 -9.43
C GLN A 348 5.21 -2.93 -10.05
N TRP A 349 4.91 -1.70 -9.65
CA TRP A 349 5.76 -0.53 -9.92
C TRP A 349 6.83 -0.41 -8.84
N SER A 350 8.02 0.00 -9.26
CA SER A 350 9.10 0.45 -8.39
C SER A 350 9.66 1.76 -8.95
N VAL A 351 9.59 2.83 -8.16
CA VAL A 351 9.96 4.19 -8.56
C VAL A 351 10.95 4.76 -7.57
N VAL A 352 12.09 5.22 -8.07
CA VAL A 352 13.05 6.01 -7.30
C VAL A 352 12.84 7.49 -7.62
N LEU A 353 12.59 8.29 -6.59
CA LEU A 353 12.57 9.75 -6.63
C LEU A 353 13.82 10.27 -5.90
N LYS A 354 14.62 11.11 -6.54
CA LYS A 354 15.86 11.66 -5.98
C LYS A 354 15.90 13.18 -6.10
N ARG A 355 16.41 13.85 -5.05
CA ARG A 355 16.65 15.29 -5.04
C ARG A 355 17.84 15.66 -4.13
N SER A 356 18.39 16.86 -4.33
CA SER A 356 19.25 17.49 -3.32
C SER A 356 18.52 17.64 -1.98
N ARG A 357 19.25 17.47 -0.88
CA ARG A 357 18.73 17.65 0.48
C ARG A 357 18.48 19.12 0.80
N MET A 358 19.32 19.98 0.24
CA MET A 358 19.29 21.42 0.43
C MET A 358 19.07 22.11 -0.92
N THR A 359 18.15 23.07 -0.96
CA THR A 359 17.81 23.82 -2.18
C THR A 359 17.62 25.31 -1.85
N GLU A 360 17.71 26.16 -2.87
CA GLU A 360 17.48 27.61 -2.72
C GLU A 360 16.00 27.99 -2.79
N ASP A 361 15.12 27.09 -3.26
CA ASP A 361 13.69 27.35 -3.36
C ASP A 361 13.02 27.32 -1.97
N SER A 362 12.43 28.44 -1.58
CA SER A 362 11.67 28.59 -0.34
C SER A 362 10.40 27.74 -0.22
N ASN A 363 9.95 27.11 -1.32
CA ASN A 363 8.82 26.19 -1.36
C ASN A 363 9.23 24.71 -1.18
N ASP A 364 10.51 24.46 -0.97
CA ASP A 364 11.05 23.14 -0.80
C ASP A 364 11.34 22.81 0.65
N ILE A 365 10.95 21.60 1.06
CA ILE A 365 11.38 21.07 2.34
C ILE A 365 12.89 20.82 2.33
N GLN A 366 13.55 21.13 3.43
CA GLN A 366 15.00 20.94 3.59
C GLN A 366 15.24 19.70 4.46
N PHE A 367 15.98 18.72 3.93
CA PHE A 367 16.20 17.43 4.60
C PHE A 367 17.39 17.50 5.55
N LYS A 368 17.18 18.06 6.74
CA LYS A 368 18.20 18.18 7.78
C LYS A 368 18.25 16.95 8.68
N ASN A 369 19.44 16.64 9.19
CA ASN A 369 19.61 15.56 10.16
C ASN A 369 18.91 15.89 11.49
N GLY A 370 18.44 14.85 12.20
CA GLY A 370 17.80 14.97 13.50
C GLY A 370 16.37 15.50 13.46
N GLN A 371 15.77 15.64 12.27
CA GLN A 371 14.41 16.16 12.12
C GLN A 371 13.43 15.08 11.68
N PHE A 372 12.25 15.06 12.31
CA PHE A 372 11.10 14.29 11.85
C PHE A 372 10.35 15.11 10.79
N ILE A 373 10.55 14.76 9.53
CA ILE A 373 9.97 15.49 8.40
C ILE A 373 8.65 14.83 8.00
N PRO A 374 7.50 15.54 8.07
CA PRO A 374 6.22 14.97 7.68
C PRO A 374 6.20 14.58 6.21
N MET A 375 5.68 13.39 5.93
CA MET A 375 5.57 12.80 4.59
C MET A 375 4.20 12.13 4.44
N SER A 376 3.56 12.25 3.28
CA SER A 376 2.39 11.45 2.90
C SER A 376 2.45 11.05 1.43
N ILE A 377 1.60 10.10 1.01
CA ILE A 377 1.58 9.58 -0.35
C ILE A 377 0.19 9.73 -0.95
N ASN A 378 0.15 10.11 -2.23
CA ASN A 378 -1.01 9.93 -3.09
C ASN A 378 -0.62 8.98 -4.23
N ALA A 379 -1.52 8.09 -4.64
CA ALA A 379 -1.28 7.17 -5.74
C ALA A 379 -2.51 7.06 -6.66
N TRP A 380 -2.25 6.70 -7.91
CA TRP A 380 -3.24 6.57 -8.97
C TRP A 380 -2.97 5.30 -9.77
N ASP A 381 -3.94 4.37 -9.77
CA ASP A 381 -4.04 3.23 -10.71
C ASP A 381 -4.83 3.68 -11.93
N GLY A 382 -4.14 3.84 -13.07
CA GLY A 382 -4.67 4.43 -14.28
C GLY A 382 -5.81 3.61 -14.86
N SER A 383 -5.61 2.29 -14.94
CA SER A 383 -6.63 1.36 -15.39
C SER A 383 -7.88 1.38 -14.50
N ASN A 384 -7.74 1.70 -13.21
CA ASN A 384 -8.84 1.87 -12.25
C ASN A 384 -9.59 3.21 -12.36
N GLY A 385 -9.26 4.02 -13.36
CA GLY A 385 -9.93 5.30 -13.59
C GLY A 385 -9.38 6.43 -12.73
N GLU A 386 -8.29 6.21 -12.00
CA GLU A 386 -7.77 7.18 -11.04
C GLU A 386 -7.00 8.29 -11.72
N HIS A 387 -7.40 9.53 -11.44
CA HIS A 387 -6.72 10.74 -11.90
C HIS A 387 -7.18 11.94 -11.05
N GLY A 388 -6.36 12.99 -10.98
CA GLY A 388 -6.73 14.22 -10.28
C GLY A 388 -6.98 13.98 -8.78
N LEU A 389 -8.22 14.19 -8.32
CA LEU A 389 -8.64 13.91 -6.93
C LEU A 389 -9.27 12.52 -6.75
N ILE A 390 -9.53 11.79 -7.83
CA ILE A 390 -9.91 10.38 -7.82
C ILE A 390 -8.61 9.59 -7.63
N MET A 391 -8.28 9.30 -6.38
CA MET A 391 -6.97 8.77 -6.00
C MET A 391 -7.07 7.99 -4.69
N SER A 392 -5.99 7.29 -4.36
CA SER A 392 -5.74 6.86 -3.00
C SER A 392 -4.76 7.79 -2.30
N LEU A 393 -4.89 7.93 -0.98
CA LEU A 393 -4.02 8.76 -0.16
C LEU A 393 -3.72 8.13 1.20
N SER A 394 -2.58 8.50 1.79
CA SER A 394 -2.21 8.16 3.16
C SER A 394 -2.48 9.31 4.13
N THR A 395 -2.46 9.02 5.43
CA THR A 395 -2.25 10.04 6.46
C THR A 395 -0.80 10.53 6.46
N TRP A 396 -0.51 11.55 7.28
CA TRP A 396 0.87 11.96 7.54
C TRP A 396 1.64 10.90 8.34
N HIS A 397 2.80 10.55 7.82
CA HIS A 397 3.86 9.80 8.48
C HIS A 397 5.10 10.69 8.58
N PHE A 398 6.23 10.13 8.99
CA PHE A 398 7.49 10.86 9.06
C PHE A 398 8.61 10.11 8.37
N VAL A 399 9.52 10.86 7.75
CA VAL A 399 10.87 10.40 7.43
C VAL A 399 11.85 11.05 8.41
N PHE A 400 12.81 10.26 8.89
CA PHE A 400 13.84 10.70 9.81
C PHE A 400 15.23 10.43 9.24
N LEU A 401 16.12 11.43 9.31
CA LEU A 401 17.52 11.33 8.96
C LEU A 401 18.33 11.40 10.25
N GLU A 402 19.14 10.38 10.53
CA GLU A 402 19.92 10.30 11.76
C GLU A 402 20.89 11.48 11.91
N ALA A 403 20.97 12.05 13.11
CA ALA A 403 21.97 13.04 13.46
C ALA A 403 23.24 12.36 13.97
N PRO A 404 24.43 12.82 13.57
CA PRO A 404 25.67 12.31 14.15
C PRO A 404 25.65 12.58 15.66
N THR A 405 26.06 11.58 16.45
CA THR A 405 26.22 11.75 17.89
C THR A 405 27.25 12.85 18.16
N PRO A 406 26.89 13.94 18.87
CA PRO A 406 27.83 15.02 19.15
C PRO A 406 29.08 14.52 19.88
N MET A 407 30.28 15.02 19.51
CA MET A 407 31.55 14.61 20.14
C MET A 407 31.55 14.76 21.66
N VAL A 408 30.82 15.75 22.18
CA VAL A 408 30.69 15.98 23.63
C VAL A 408 30.14 14.76 24.38
N ILE A 409 29.29 13.94 23.74
CA ILE A 409 28.76 12.71 24.36
C ILE A 409 29.87 11.68 24.55
N TYR A 410 30.75 11.51 23.56
CA TYR A 410 31.92 10.64 23.70
C TYR A 410 32.90 11.16 24.74
N ILE A 411 33.09 12.48 24.83
CA ILE A 411 33.91 13.12 25.87
C ILE A 411 33.33 12.83 27.26
N TYR A 412 32.02 12.98 27.46
CA TYR A 412 31.38 12.66 28.73
C TYR A 412 31.48 11.18 29.08
N ALA A 413 31.33 10.29 28.10
CA ALA A 413 31.52 8.85 28.32
C ALA A 413 32.95 8.52 28.76
N LEU A 414 33.96 9.12 28.11
CA LEU A 414 35.38 8.97 28.50
C LEU A 414 35.64 9.53 29.91
N LEU A 415 35.13 10.73 30.21
CA LEU A 415 35.26 11.33 31.54
C LEU A 415 34.61 10.44 32.61
N ALA A 416 33.43 9.88 32.36
CA ALA A 416 32.78 8.96 33.28
C ALA A 416 33.61 7.69 33.52
N VAL A 417 34.24 7.13 32.49
CA VAL A 417 35.18 5.99 32.62
C VAL A 417 36.40 6.38 33.46
N PHE A 418 36.99 7.56 33.25
CA PHE A 418 38.13 8.01 34.04
C PHE A 418 37.76 8.30 35.50
N ILE A 419 36.60 8.90 35.75
CA ILE A 419 36.13 9.18 37.11
C ILE A 419 35.84 7.86 37.84
N THR A 420 35.08 6.95 37.23
CA THR A 420 34.76 5.66 37.85
C THR A 420 35.98 4.78 38.04
N GLY A 421 36.88 4.72 37.04
CA GLY A 421 38.16 4.01 37.15
C GLY A 421 39.06 4.61 38.23
N GLY A 422 39.14 5.94 38.31
CA GLY A 422 39.89 6.65 39.34
C GLY A 422 39.33 6.44 40.74
N LEU A 423 38.01 6.49 40.90
CA LEU A 423 37.32 6.24 42.17
C LEU A 423 37.51 4.78 42.61
N GLY A 424 37.40 3.84 41.67
CA GLY A 424 37.66 2.42 41.91
C GLY A 424 39.10 2.17 42.34
N PHE A 425 40.08 2.76 41.65
CA PHE A 425 41.49 2.67 42.03
C PHE A 425 41.77 3.26 43.42
N TRP A 426 41.17 4.42 43.72
CA TRP A 426 41.29 5.05 45.03
C TRP A 426 40.68 4.19 46.15
N LEU A 427 39.49 3.62 45.94
CA LEU A 427 38.85 2.70 46.90
C LEU A 427 39.69 1.43 47.11
N MET A 428 40.26 0.86 46.05
CA MET A 428 41.17 -0.29 46.17
C MET A 428 42.40 0.03 47.02
N LYS A 429 43.06 1.16 46.75
CA LYS A 429 44.22 1.62 47.56
C LYS A 429 43.84 1.87 49.02
N LYS A 430 42.68 2.48 49.26
CA LYS A 430 42.20 2.74 50.62
C LYS A 430 41.91 1.45 51.39
N ALA A 431 41.30 0.46 50.74
CA ALA A 431 41.04 -0.86 51.33
C ALA A 431 42.33 -1.65 51.63
N GLN A 432 43.34 -1.56 50.75
CA GLN A 432 44.65 -2.15 50.99
C GLN A 432 45.37 -1.50 52.18
N ALA A 433 45.29 -0.17 52.30
CA ALA A 433 45.90 0.58 53.39
C ALA A 433 45.19 0.43 54.74
N SER A 434 43.93 -0.03 54.78
CA SER A 434 43.21 -0.32 56.03
C SER A 434 43.38 -1.76 56.53
N ASN A 435 43.93 -2.65 55.70
CA ASN A 435 44.21 -4.05 56.02
C ASN A 435 45.70 -4.33 56.30
N ALA A 436 46.54 -3.29 56.24
CA ALA A 436 47.93 -3.26 56.66
C ALA A 436 48.04 -2.40 57.91
#